data_AF-A0A9E4M2D3-F1
#
_entry.id   AF-A0A9E4M2D3-F1
#
_cell.length_a   1.000
_cell.length_b   1.000
_cell.length_c   1.000
_cell.angle_alpha   90.00
_cell.angle_beta   90.00
_cell.angle_gamma   90.00
#
_symmetry.space_group_name_H-M   'P 1'
#
loop_
_entity.id
_entity.type
_entity.pdbx_description
1 polymer ?
#
loop_
_entity_poly.entity_id
_entity_poly.type
_entity_poly.pdbx_seq_one_letter_code
_entity_poly.pdbx_strand_id
1 'polypeptide(L)'
;MFPAAGDETRYSQESAAGTQPPAAEAPPPVTDDPAEVLAEFRDVVLAYFRQEAVEPLKRLAAWLGFGLAGGVFLCAGLVLLALAGLRALQTETGDHLAGSLSWTPYAIVLAAVLVVFLLARSAARARRRAGPESPE
;
A
#
# COMPACT_ATOMS: atom_id res chain seq x y z
N MET A 1 -16.89 -22.07 74.16
CA MET A 1 -15.50 -22.02 74.65
C MET A 1 -14.60 -22.12 73.43
N PHE A 2 -14.21 -20.96 72.88
CA PHE A 2 -13.42 -20.83 71.63
C PHE A 2 -11.93 -20.84 71.98
N PRO A 3 -11.07 -21.61 71.28
CA PRO A 3 -9.63 -21.58 71.49
C PRO A 3 -8.97 -20.36 70.83
N ALA A 4 -7.92 -19.87 71.48
CA ALA A 4 -7.32 -18.56 71.34
C ALA A 4 -6.22 -18.49 70.26
N ALA A 5 -6.20 -17.34 69.58
CA ALA A 5 -5.06 -16.55 69.08
C ALA A 5 -3.67 -17.22 69.09
N GLY A 6 -3.27 -17.80 67.96
CA GLY A 6 -1.91 -18.35 67.78
C GLY A 6 -1.33 -18.32 66.37
N ASP A 7 -1.97 -17.69 65.37
CA ASP A 7 -1.53 -17.83 63.96
C ASP A 7 -1.04 -16.52 63.29
N GLU A 8 -1.12 -15.37 63.97
CA GLU A 8 -0.72 -14.09 63.38
C GLU A 8 0.81 -13.89 63.33
N THR A 9 1.57 -14.68 64.09
CA THR A 9 3.03 -14.54 64.17
C THR A 9 3.77 -15.23 63.02
N ARG A 10 3.11 -16.14 62.28
CA ARG A 10 3.74 -16.78 61.10
C ARG A 10 3.77 -15.88 59.88
N TYR A 11 2.71 -15.08 59.67
CA TYR A 11 2.64 -14.19 58.51
C TYR A 11 3.69 -13.05 58.55
N SER A 12 4.15 -12.67 59.74
CA SER A 12 5.18 -11.63 59.91
C SER A 12 6.62 -12.14 59.74
N GLN A 13 6.87 -13.45 59.82
CA GLN A 13 8.22 -14.04 59.72
C GLN A 13 8.57 -14.46 58.29
N GLU A 14 7.61 -14.94 57.50
CA GLU A 14 7.86 -15.32 56.09
C GLU A 14 8.05 -14.11 55.16
N SER A 15 7.53 -12.94 55.53
CA SER A 15 7.70 -11.68 54.79
C SER A 15 9.13 -11.09 54.93
N ALA A 16 9.93 -11.60 55.88
CA ALA A 16 11.31 -11.16 56.08
C ALA A 16 12.34 -12.01 55.32
N ALA A 17 11.94 -13.13 54.72
CA ALA A 17 12.77 -13.89 53.78
C ALA A 17 12.67 -13.26 52.38
N GLY A 18 13.01 -11.97 52.29
CA GLY A 18 13.17 -11.30 51.02
C GLY A 18 14.23 -12.04 50.22
N THR A 19 13.82 -12.65 49.11
CA THR A 19 14.72 -12.83 47.97
C THR A 19 15.35 -11.46 47.74
N GLN A 20 16.63 -11.32 48.08
CA GLN A 20 17.38 -10.14 47.75
C GLN A 20 17.17 -9.93 46.25
N PRO A 21 16.53 -8.84 45.80
CA PRO A 21 16.43 -8.58 44.38
C PRO A 21 17.86 -8.62 43.84
N PRO A 22 18.09 -9.26 42.67
CA PRO A 22 19.41 -9.28 42.07
C PRO A 22 19.92 -7.85 42.10
N ALA A 23 21.10 -7.68 42.72
CA ALA A 23 21.70 -6.39 43.01
C ALA A 23 21.33 -5.43 41.89
N ALA A 24 20.54 -4.40 42.24
CA ALA A 24 20.00 -3.45 41.28
C ALA A 24 21.12 -3.07 40.31
N GLU A 25 21.09 -3.67 39.13
CA GLU A 25 21.84 -3.19 38.00
C GLU A 25 21.28 -1.79 37.85
N ALA A 26 22.11 -0.82 38.23
CA ALA A 26 21.71 0.58 38.24
C ALA A 26 20.99 0.82 36.91
N PRO A 27 19.82 1.49 36.92
CA PRO A 27 19.18 1.85 35.67
C PRO A 27 20.27 2.48 34.78
N PRO A 28 20.36 2.09 33.50
CA PRO A 28 21.44 2.56 32.63
C PRO A 28 21.56 4.07 32.82
N PRO A 29 22.80 4.60 32.91
CA PRO A 29 22.99 6.02 33.16
C PRO A 29 22.12 6.78 32.17
N VAL A 30 21.14 7.53 32.69
CA VAL A 30 20.34 8.42 31.86
C VAL A 30 21.35 9.44 31.34
N THR A 31 21.77 9.26 30.09
CA THR A 31 22.70 10.18 29.47
C THR A 31 21.90 11.40 29.08
N ASP A 32 22.24 12.56 29.64
CA ASP A 32 21.63 13.85 29.29
C ASP A 32 22.06 14.33 27.89
N ASP A 33 22.71 13.48 27.08
CA ASP A 33 23.16 13.82 25.75
C ASP A 33 21.96 13.83 24.78
N PRO A 34 21.55 15.00 24.26
CA PRO A 34 20.39 15.10 23.38
C PRO A 34 20.56 14.31 22.08
N ALA A 35 21.79 14.01 21.66
CA ALA A 35 22.05 13.23 20.46
C ALA A 35 21.72 11.74 20.65
N GLU A 36 21.99 11.20 21.84
CA GLU A 36 21.72 9.80 22.19
C GLU A 36 20.22 9.55 22.33
N VAL A 37 19.52 10.46 23.00
CA VAL A 37 18.06 10.45 23.14
C VAL A 37 17.38 10.52 21.77
N LEU A 38 17.86 11.37 20.84
CA LEU A 38 17.33 11.44 19.48
C LEU A 38 17.57 10.15 18.69
N ALA A 39 18.74 9.52 18.86
CA ALA A 39 19.04 8.25 18.22
C ALA A 39 18.12 7.13 18.73
N GLU A 40 17.86 7.08 20.04
CA GLU A 40 16.96 6.11 20.65
C GLU A 40 15.50 6.33 20.21
N PHE A 41 15.02 7.57 20.20
CA PHE A 41 13.69 7.88 19.65
C PHE A 41 13.55 7.48 18.18
N ARG A 42 14.57 7.76 17.37
CA ARG A 42 14.61 7.36 15.96
C ARG A 42 14.53 5.83 15.83
N ASP A 43 15.31 5.09 16.61
CA ASP A 43 15.36 3.63 16.50
C ASP A 43 14.03 3.00 16.89
N VAL A 44 13.37 3.50 17.94
CA VAL A 44 12.03 3.05 18.33
C VAL A 44 10.99 3.36 17.26
N VAL A 45 11.01 4.56 16.67
CA VAL A 45 10.11 4.93 15.56
C VAL A 45 10.35 4.05 14.34
N LEU A 46 11.62 3.83 13.98
CA LEU A 46 11.99 3.01 12.82
C LEU A 46 11.62 1.54 13.02
N ALA A 47 11.77 1.01 14.24
CA ALA A 47 11.35 -0.34 14.59
C ALA A 47 9.85 -0.54 14.42
N TYR A 48 9.03 0.44 14.86
CA TYR A 48 7.58 0.44 14.67
C TYR A 48 7.19 0.49 13.19
N PHE A 49 7.78 1.41 12.42
CA PHE A 49 7.54 1.44 10.99
C PHE A 49 7.91 0.10 10.33
N ARG A 50 8.97 -0.56 10.79
CA ARG A 50 9.37 -1.84 10.21
C ARG A 50 8.48 -3.01 10.63
N GLN A 51 7.82 -2.95 11.78
CA GLN A 51 6.85 -3.96 12.21
C GLN A 51 5.50 -3.75 11.52
N GLU A 52 4.95 -2.55 11.59
CA GLU A 52 3.63 -2.26 11.06
C GLU A 52 3.62 -1.96 9.55
N ALA A 53 4.72 -1.50 8.93
CA ALA A 53 4.69 -1.10 7.50
C ALA A 53 5.06 -2.22 6.52
N VAL A 54 5.70 -3.32 6.96
CA VAL A 54 6.12 -4.39 6.04
C VAL A 54 4.93 -5.12 5.44
N GLU A 55 3.91 -5.45 6.26
CA GLU A 55 2.69 -6.08 5.77
C GLU A 55 1.90 -5.19 4.77
N PRO A 56 1.61 -3.92 5.07
CA PRO A 56 0.92 -3.05 4.12
C PRO A 56 1.77 -2.77 2.87
N LEU A 57 3.11 -2.66 2.98
CA LEU A 57 3.97 -2.48 1.81
C LEU A 57 3.94 -3.70 0.89
N LYS A 58 3.92 -4.92 1.44
CA LYS A 58 3.80 -6.15 0.65
C LYS A 58 2.47 -6.23 -0.09
N ARG A 59 1.37 -5.84 0.57
CA ARG A 59 0.04 -5.75 -0.06
C ARG A 59 0.01 -4.70 -1.19
N LEU A 60 0.62 -3.53 -0.96
CA LEU A 60 0.74 -2.49 -1.97
C LEU A 60 1.58 -2.94 -3.17
N ALA A 61 2.72 -3.58 -2.92
CA ALA A 61 3.58 -4.13 -3.96
C ALA A 61 2.86 -5.20 -4.80
N ALA A 62 2.10 -6.08 -4.15
CA ALA A 62 1.27 -7.06 -4.86
C ALA A 62 0.20 -6.38 -5.72
N TRP A 63 -0.55 -5.42 -5.16
CA TRP A 63 -1.57 -4.66 -5.89
C TRP A 63 -0.99 -3.89 -7.08
N LEU A 64 0.14 -3.23 -6.88
CA LEU A 64 0.85 -2.53 -7.95
C LEU A 64 1.35 -3.49 -9.03
N GLY A 65 1.85 -4.67 -8.63
CA GLY A 65 2.25 -5.73 -9.55
C GLY A 65 1.09 -6.22 -10.43
N PHE A 66 -0.07 -6.49 -9.82
CA PHE A 66 -1.29 -6.83 -10.57
C PHE A 66 -1.75 -5.69 -11.48
N GLY A 67 -1.65 -4.44 -11.00
CA GLY A 67 -1.94 -3.24 -11.79
C GLY A 67 -1.02 -3.09 -13.01
N LEU A 68 0.28 -3.33 -12.85
CA LEU A 68 1.25 -3.29 -13.95
C LEU A 68 1.00 -4.41 -14.95
N ALA A 69 0.81 -5.65 -14.47
CA ALA A 69 0.53 -6.80 -15.32
C ALA A 69 -0.76 -6.58 -16.13
N GLY A 70 -1.83 -6.12 -15.47
CA GLY A 70 -3.07 -5.72 -16.12
C GLY A 70 -2.86 -4.57 -17.11
N GLY A 71 -2.06 -3.57 -16.75
CA GLY A 71 -1.73 -2.44 -17.63
C GLY A 71 -0.99 -2.86 -18.90
N VAL A 72 -0.06 -3.81 -18.81
CA VAL A 72 0.64 -4.38 -19.97
C VAL A 72 -0.35 -5.11 -20.88
N PHE A 73 -1.21 -5.97 -20.33
CA PHE A 73 -2.23 -6.67 -21.11
C PHE A 73 -3.22 -5.71 -21.77
N LEU A 74 -3.65 -4.67 -21.05
CA LEU A 74 -4.56 -3.65 -21.58
C LEU A 74 -3.91 -2.88 -22.74
N CYS A 75 -2.65 -2.47 -22.57
CA CYS A 75 -1.89 -1.75 -23.58
C CYS A 75 -1.68 -2.61 -24.84
N ALA A 76 -1.25 -3.86 -24.66
CA ALA A 76 -1.08 -4.81 -25.76
C ALA A 76 -2.40 -5.07 -26.50
N GLY A 77 -3.50 -5.30 -25.77
CA GLY A 77 -4.82 -5.49 -26.35
C GLY A 77 -5.30 -4.26 -27.15
N LEU A 78 -5.05 -3.05 -26.65
CA LEU A 78 -5.43 -1.82 -27.35
C LEU A 78 -4.65 -1.64 -28.65
N VAL A 79 -3.35 -1.95 -28.66
CA VAL A 79 -2.52 -1.92 -29.87
C VAL A 79 -3.00 -2.95 -30.88
N LEU A 80 -3.22 -4.20 -30.45
CA LEU A 80 -3.71 -5.25 -31.34
C LEU A 80 -5.09 -4.91 -31.91
N LEU A 81 -5.98 -4.33 -31.10
CA LEU A 81 -7.30 -3.89 -31.54
C LEU A 81 -7.21 -2.75 -32.56
N ALA A 82 -6.32 -1.79 -32.34
CA ALA A 82 -6.07 -0.71 -33.29
C ALA A 82 -5.52 -1.24 -34.63
N LEU A 83 -4.58 -2.18 -34.59
CA LEU A 83 -4.04 -2.83 -35.79
C LEU A 83 -5.10 -3.68 -36.51
N ALA A 84 -5.94 -4.40 -35.78
CA ALA A 84 -7.04 -5.18 -36.35
C ALA A 84 -8.07 -4.26 -37.02
N GLY A 85 -8.44 -3.14 -36.38
CA GLY A 85 -9.33 -2.14 -36.95
C GLY A 85 -8.74 -1.47 -38.19
N LEU A 86 -7.46 -1.11 -38.15
CA LEU A 86 -6.74 -0.59 -39.31
C LEU A 86 -6.78 -1.57 -40.48
N ARG A 87 -6.49 -2.85 -40.19
CA ARG A 87 -6.49 -3.90 -41.20
C ARG A 87 -7.89 -4.14 -41.77
N ALA A 88 -8.93 -4.14 -40.95
CA ALA A 88 -10.31 -4.26 -41.41
C ALA A 88 -10.68 -3.10 -42.36
N LEU A 89 -10.35 -1.85 -42.00
CA LEU A 89 -10.58 -0.70 -42.88
C LEU A 89 -9.79 -0.80 -44.19
N GLN A 90 -8.53 -1.23 -44.13
CA GLN A 90 -7.70 -1.38 -45.31
C GLN A 90 -8.17 -2.55 -46.22
N THR A 91 -8.70 -3.63 -45.66
CA THR A 91 -9.26 -4.76 -46.44
C THR A 91 -10.55 -4.35 -47.15
N GLU A 92 -11.48 -3.70 -46.45
CA GLU A 92 -12.79 -3.36 -47.01
C GLU A 92 -12.75 -2.13 -47.94
N THR A 93 -11.82 -1.21 -47.70
CA THR A 93 -11.77 0.08 -48.41
C THR A 93 -10.51 0.23 -49.28
N GLY A 94 -9.70 -0.82 -49.42
CA GLY A 94 -8.38 -0.80 -50.07
C GLY A 94 -8.39 -0.28 -51.51
N ASP A 95 -9.40 -0.64 -52.30
CA ASP A 95 -9.52 -0.17 -53.69
C ASP A 95 -10.15 1.24 -53.79
N HIS A 96 -10.95 1.64 -52.80
CA HIS A 96 -11.66 2.93 -52.79
C HIS A 96 -10.85 4.08 -52.16
N LEU A 97 -9.91 3.77 -51.25
CA LEU A 97 -9.02 4.74 -50.60
C LEU A 97 -7.57 4.65 -51.09
N ALA A 98 -7.32 4.04 -52.25
CA ALA A 98 -6.00 4.00 -52.87
C ALA A 98 -5.53 5.38 -53.35
N GLY A 99 -4.22 5.62 -53.39
CA GLY A 99 -3.62 6.88 -53.85
C GLY A 99 -3.56 7.96 -52.75
N SER A 100 -4.14 9.14 -53.02
CA SER A 100 -4.05 10.32 -52.13
C SER A 100 -4.86 10.20 -50.84
N LEU A 101 -5.76 9.22 -50.72
CA LEU A 101 -6.57 8.96 -49.52
C LEU A 101 -6.02 7.86 -48.61
N SER A 102 -4.84 7.32 -48.91
CA SER A 102 -4.18 6.27 -48.12
C SER A 102 -3.91 6.63 -46.65
N TRP A 103 -3.92 7.91 -46.29
CA TRP A 103 -3.78 8.39 -44.91
C TRP A 103 -5.07 8.24 -44.07
N THR A 104 -6.24 8.12 -44.72
CA THR A 104 -7.57 8.11 -44.06
C THR A 104 -7.73 6.99 -43.03
N PRO A 105 -7.35 5.72 -43.32
CA PRO A 105 -7.47 4.63 -42.34
C PRO A 105 -6.67 4.90 -41.06
N TYR A 106 -5.48 5.50 -41.20
CA TYR A 106 -4.63 5.85 -40.07
C TYR A 106 -5.24 6.98 -39.23
N ALA A 107 -5.84 7.98 -39.87
CA ALA A 107 -6.52 9.08 -39.17
C ALA A 107 -7.76 8.60 -38.38
N ILE A 108 -8.52 7.65 -38.91
CA ILE A 108 -9.69 7.07 -38.23
C ILE A 108 -9.25 6.29 -36.98
N VAL A 109 -8.22 5.44 -37.12
CA VAL A 109 -7.70 4.67 -35.99
C VAL A 109 -7.10 5.60 -34.93
N LEU A 110 -6.40 6.65 -35.35
CA LEU A 110 -5.89 7.68 -34.44
C LEU A 110 -7.04 8.36 -33.68
N ALA A 111 -8.11 8.75 -34.37
CA ALA A 111 -9.28 9.34 -33.74
C ALA A 111 -9.94 8.38 -32.74
N ALA A 112 -10.07 7.09 -33.10
CA ALA A 112 -10.61 6.08 -32.20
C ALA A 112 -9.78 5.93 -30.92
N VAL A 113 -8.45 5.87 -31.04
CA VAL A 113 -7.53 5.80 -29.88
C VAL A 113 -7.65 7.06 -29.01
N LEU A 114 -7.76 8.26 -29.62
CA LEU A 114 -7.96 9.50 -28.89
C LEU A 114 -9.28 9.52 -28.12
N VAL A 115 -10.38 9.03 -28.72
CA VAL A 115 -11.67 8.91 -28.03
C VAL A 115 -11.56 8.00 -26.81
N VAL A 116 -10.97 6.81 -26.97
CA VAL A 116 -10.76 5.87 -25.86
C VAL A 116 -9.91 6.52 -24.76
N PHE A 117 -8.83 7.21 -25.13
CA PHE A 117 -7.99 7.93 -24.18
C PHE A 117 -8.76 9.02 -23.41
N LEU A 118 -9.56 9.82 -24.11
CA LEU A 118 -10.37 10.86 -23.49
C LEU A 118 -11.44 10.30 -22.54
N LEU A 119 -12.07 9.18 -22.91
CA LEU A 119 -13.01 8.45 -22.05
C LEU A 119 -12.33 7.87 -20.81
N ALA A 120 -11.17 7.24 -20.97
CA ALA A 120 -10.40 6.73 -19.84
C ALA A 120 -10.02 7.87 -18.88
N ARG A 121 -9.62 9.01 -19.43
CA ARG A 121 -9.27 10.20 -18.66
C ARG A 121 -10.46 10.84 -17.96
N SER A 122 -11.63 10.90 -18.62
CA SER A 122 -12.84 11.45 -18.02
C SER A 122 -13.36 10.55 -16.91
N ALA A 123 -13.33 9.22 -17.10
CA ALA A 123 -13.69 8.24 -16.08
C ALA A 123 -12.75 8.32 -14.87
N ALA A 124 -11.44 8.43 -15.10
CA ALA A 124 -10.45 8.61 -14.03
C ALA A 124 -10.66 9.92 -13.26
N ARG A 125 -11.12 10.99 -13.93
CA ARG A 125 -11.47 12.26 -13.27
C ARG A 125 -12.79 12.17 -12.50
N ALA A 126 -13.81 11.52 -13.06
CA ALA A 126 -15.12 11.38 -12.42
C ALA A 126 -15.01 10.63 -11.09
N ARG A 127 -14.20 9.57 -11.04
CA ARG A 127 -13.90 8.82 -9.82
C ARG A 127 -13.21 9.63 -8.72
N ARG A 128 -12.53 10.73 -9.07
CA ARG A 128 -11.92 11.64 -8.09
C ARG A 128 -12.90 12.68 -7.53
N ARG A 129 -14.05 12.87 -8.21
CA ARG A 129 -15.09 13.84 -7.80
C ARG A 129 -16.19 13.19 -6.97
N ALA A 130 -16.48 11.92 -7.22
CA ALA A 130 -17.34 11.11 -6.35
C ALA A 130 -16.53 10.68 -5.12
N GLY A 131 -16.35 11.59 -4.17
CA GLY A 131 -15.89 11.26 -2.82
C GLY A 131 -16.94 10.38 -2.11
N PRO A 132 -16.56 9.67 -1.02
CA PRO A 132 -17.44 8.70 -0.36
C PRO A 132 -18.67 9.40 0.23
N GLU A 133 -19.83 9.17 -0.37
CA GLU A 133 -21.13 9.42 0.25
C GLU A 133 -21.21 8.47 1.46
N SER A 134 -21.08 9.00 2.67
CA SER A 134 -21.26 8.26 3.92
C SER A 134 -22.70 7.75 4.00
N PRO A 135 -22.95 6.42 4.07
CA PRO A 135 -24.25 5.91 4.46
C PRO A 135 -24.46 6.24 5.94
N GLU A 136 -25.49 7.05 6.21
CA GLU A 136 -26.01 7.28 7.56
C GLU A 136 -26.81 6.08 8.09
#